data_AF-A0A1I7IB50-F1
#
_entry.id   AF-A0A1I7IB50-F1
#
_cell.length_a   1.000
_cell.length_b   1.000
_cell.length_c   1.000
_cell.angle_alpha   90.00
_cell.angle_beta   90.00
_cell.angle_gamma   90.00
#
_symmetry.space_group_name_H-M   'P 1'
#
loop_
_entity.id
_entity.type
_entity.pdbx_description
1 polymer ?
#
loop_
_entity_poly.entity_id
_entity_poly.type
_entity_poly.pdbx_seq_one_letter_code
_entity_poly.pdbx_strand_id
1 'polypeptide(L)'
;MFDLILKVQKLPLKIMGLGIRRKVFHIQESDAFVTIVNSSRNTFFYLFFFGLLSVFVFSGFLMLYQGINMTTGLLVVGFVIHPIFGIIGIRKFLWLLRGKEILRIKNEKLTIEKTGTFWTKTKEYQLKYIKNVRT
;
A
#
# COMPACT_ATOMS: atom_id res chain seq x y z
N MET A 1 26.81 23.15 2.79
CA MET A 1 27.19 21.72 2.68
C MET A 1 26.15 20.78 3.30
N PHE A 2 25.62 21.09 4.50
CA PHE A 2 24.57 20.30 5.18
C PHE A 2 23.24 20.18 4.42
N ASP A 3 22.78 21.22 3.70
CA ASP A 3 21.52 21.18 2.93
C ASP A 3 21.54 20.20 1.75
N LEU A 4 22.70 19.99 1.15
CA LEU A 4 22.87 19.06 0.03
C LEU A 4 22.71 17.61 0.53
N ILE A 5 23.29 17.31 1.70
CA ILE A 5 23.19 16.00 2.36
C ILE A 5 21.74 15.70 2.77
N LEU A 6 21.02 16.70 3.31
CA LEU A 6 19.59 16.57 3.65
C LEU A 6 18.70 16.36 2.41
N LYS A 7 19.00 17.01 1.29
CA LYS A 7 18.29 16.78 0.02
C LYS A 7 18.54 15.37 -0.53
N VAL A 8 19.79 14.91 -0.49
CA VAL A 8 20.18 13.57 -0.95
C VAL A 8 19.57 12.48 -0.06
N GLN A 9 19.45 12.68 1.25
CA GLN A 9 18.75 11.75 2.16
C GLN A 9 17.22 11.73 1.95
N LYS A 10 16.60 12.86 1.61
CA LYS A 10 15.17 12.94 1.31
C LYS A 10 14.80 12.29 -0.03
N LEU A 11 15.74 12.17 -0.96
CA LEU A 11 15.54 11.56 -2.27
C LEU A 11 15.16 10.07 -2.20
N PRO A 12 15.90 9.18 -1.51
CA PRO A 12 15.51 7.77 -1.35
C PRO A 12 14.23 7.63 -0.53
N LEU A 13 13.97 8.47 0.47
CA LEU A 13 12.68 8.50 1.20
C LEU A 13 11.48 8.80 0.27
N LYS A 14 11.69 9.64 -0.75
CA LYS A 14 10.68 10.00 -1.76
C LYS A 14 10.57 8.94 -2.86
N ILE A 15 11.69 8.37 -3.31
CA ILE A 15 11.80 7.34 -4.37
C ILE A 15 11.30 5.96 -3.87
N MET A 16 11.63 5.58 -2.63
CA MET A 16 11.12 4.35 -1.98
C MET A 16 9.65 4.48 -1.55
N GLY A 17 9.02 5.65 -1.72
CA GLY A 17 7.66 5.92 -1.29
C GLY A 17 7.45 5.65 0.20
N LEU A 18 8.47 5.95 1.02
CA LEU A 18 8.35 6.08 2.48
C LEU A 18 7.59 7.36 2.85
N GLY A 19 7.63 8.37 1.96
CA GLY A 19 6.67 9.46 1.94
C GLY A 19 5.31 8.97 1.46
N ILE A 20 4.35 8.92 2.37
CA ILE A 20 2.93 8.67 2.11
C ILE A 20 2.49 9.54 0.92
N ARG A 21 2.29 8.97 -0.27
CA ARG A 21 1.44 9.65 -1.26
C ARG A 21 0.05 9.65 -0.63
N ARG A 22 -0.36 10.82 -0.12
CA ARG A 22 -1.73 11.02 0.37
C ARG A 22 -2.68 10.55 -0.72
N LYS A 23 -3.69 9.76 -0.33
CA LYS A 23 -4.76 9.33 -1.23
C LYS A 23 -5.31 10.59 -1.91
N VAL A 24 -5.16 10.67 -3.23
CA VAL A 24 -5.74 11.76 -4.02
C VAL A 24 -7.16 11.34 -4.32
N PHE A 25 -8.11 12.09 -3.80
CA PHE A 25 -9.53 11.84 -4.01
C PHE A 25 -10.00 12.72 -5.18
N HIS A 26 -10.57 12.09 -6.19
CA HIS A 26 -11.31 12.80 -7.23
C HIS A 26 -12.77 12.83 -6.84
N ILE A 27 -13.34 14.02 -6.79
CA ILE A 27 -14.77 14.23 -6.60
C ILE A 27 -15.38 14.27 -7.99
N GLN A 28 -16.30 13.35 -8.27
CA GLN A 28 -17.19 13.43 -9.41
C GLN A 28 -18.58 13.73 -8.89
N GLU A 29 -19.06 14.94 -9.18
CA GLU A 29 -20.44 15.35 -8.94
C GLU A 29 -21.26 15.13 -10.22
N SER A 30 -22.42 14.51 -10.05
CA SER A 30 -23.48 14.41 -11.03
C SER A 30 -24.78 14.79 -10.32
N ASP A 31 -25.78 15.30 -11.04
CA ASP A 31 -27.01 15.90 -10.48
C ASP A 31 -27.78 15.00 -9.47
N ALA A 32 -27.48 13.70 -9.41
CA ALA A 32 -28.12 12.74 -8.49
C ALA A 32 -27.15 11.97 -7.56
N PHE A 33 -25.83 12.14 -7.69
CA PHE A 33 -24.85 11.40 -6.86
C PHE A 33 -23.48 12.07 -6.76
N VAL A 34 -22.88 11.99 -5.57
CA VAL A 34 -21.48 12.39 -5.33
C VAL A 34 -20.64 11.13 -5.20
N THR A 35 -19.66 10.95 -6.08
CA THR A 35 -18.71 9.83 -5.99
C THR A 35 -17.32 10.38 -5.68
N ILE A 36 -16.78 10.01 -4.53
CA ILE A 36 -15.40 10.32 -4.16
C ILE A 36 -14.55 9.07 -4.39
N VAL A 37 -13.66 9.17 -5.37
CA VAL A 37 -12.89 8.05 -5.89
C VAL A 37 -11.42 8.26 -5.54
N ASN A 38 -10.83 7.35 -4.77
CA ASN A 38 -9.39 7.38 -4.54
C ASN A 38 -8.63 6.98 -5.83
N SER A 39 -7.68 7.81 -6.26
CA SER A 39 -6.84 7.61 -7.46
C SER A 39 -5.76 6.51 -7.30
N SER A 40 -5.87 5.58 -6.35
CA SER A 40 -4.87 4.51 -6.23
C SER A 40 -4.96 3.56 -7.44
N ARG A 41 -4.09 3.77 -8.44
CA ARG A 41 -3.86 2.83 -9.54
C ARG A 41 -3.08 1.63 -9.00
N ASN A 42 -3.79 0.69 -8.38
CA ASN A 42 -3.22 -0.58 -7.97
C ASN A 42 -3.36 -1.57 -9.14
N THR A 43 -2.36 -1.63 -10.01
CA THR A 43 -2.33 -2.62 -11.09
C THR A 43 -2.03 -4.01 -10.52
N PHE A 44 -2.68 -5.05 -11.02
CA PHE A 44 -2.42 -6.45 -10.64
C PHE A 44 -0.92 -6.81 -10.70
N PHE A 45 -0.20 -6.30 -11.71
CA PHE A 45 1.24 -6.46 -11.84
C PHE A 45 2.02 -5.96 -10.60
N TYR A 46 1.67 -4.77 -10.07
CA TYR A 46 2.33 -4.25 -8.86
C TYR A 46 2.02 -5.14 -7.65
N LEU A 47 0.78 -5.62 -7.52
CA LEU A 47 0.39 -6.52 -6.44
C LEU A 47 1.21 -7.81 -6.49
N PHE A 48 1.32 -8.42 -7.67
CA PHE A 48 2.12 -9.63 -7.90
C PHE A 48 3.61 -9.39 -7.63
N PHE A 49 4.18 -8.31 -8.16
CA PHE A 49 5.59 -7.96 -7.99
C PHE A 49 5.97 -7.76 -6.51
N PHE A 50 5.19 -6.97 -5.76
CA PHE A 50 5.45 -6.78 -4.33
C PHE A 50 5.11 -8.02 -3.50
N GLY A 51 4.19 -8.87 -3.98
CA GLY A 51 3.94 -10.20 -3.42
C GLY A 51 5.16 -11.10 -3.52
N LEU A 52 5.79 -11.21 -4.70
CA LEU A 52 7.04 -11.96 -4.87
C LEU A 52 8.18 -11.37 -4.05
N LEU A 53 8.32 -10.04 -4.03
CA LEU A 53 9.35 -9.38 -3.24
C LEU A 53 9.24 -9.72 -1.75
N SER A 54 8.02 -9.94 -1.23
CA SER A 54 7.81 -10.29 0.17
C SER A 54 8.43 -11.63 0.59
N VAL A 55 8.62 -12.57 -0.36
CA VAL A 55 9.20 -13.89 -0.09
C VAL A 55 10.67 -13.79 0.35
N PHE A 56 11.36 -12.72 -0.04
CA PHE A 56 12.75 -12.49 0.35
C PHE A 56 12.97 -12.34 1.87
N VAL A 57 11.92 -12.14 2.66
CA VAL A 57 12.02 -12.24 4.14
C VAL A 57 12.52 -13.62 4.57
N PHE A 58 12.19 -14.67 3.82
CA PHE A 58 12.55 -16.04 4.15
C PHE A 58 13.82 -16.54 3.45
N SER A 59 14.53 -15.68 2.70
CA SER A 59 15.70 -16.06 1.91
C SER A 59 16.77 -16.79 2.74
N GLY A 60 17.16 -16.25 3.90
CA GLY A 60 18.16 -16.90 4.77
C GLY A 60 17.71 -18.28 5.26
N PHE A 61 16.44 -18.44 5.62
CA PHE A 61 15.87 -19.73 6.03
C PHE A 61 15.81 -20.73 4.88
N LEU A 62 15.45 -20.30 3.66
CA LEU A 62 15.44 -21.15 2.48
C LEU A 62 16.84 -21.64 2.10
N MET A 63 17.84 -20.76 2.23
CA MET A 63 19.24 -21.13 1.97
C MET A 63 19.77 -22.15 2.99
N LEU A 64 19.39 -22.02 4.28
CA LEU A 64 19.69 -23.04 5.30
C LEU A 64 18.98 -24.37 5.00
N TYR A 65 17.71 -24.32 4.62
CA TYR A 65 16.93 -25.52 4.30
C TYR A 65 17.50 -26.29 3.10
N GLN A 66 18.06 -25.59 2.12
CA GLN A 66 18.72 -26.19 0.96
C GLN A 66 20.13 -26.71 1.25
N GLY A 67 20.63 -26.59 2.48
CA GLY A 67 21.97 -27.06 2.85
C GLY A 67 23.10 -26.27 2.18
N ILE A 68 22.86 -25.01 1.80
CA ILE A 68 23.89 -24.17 1.18
C ILE A 68 24.95 -23.84 2.23
N ASN A 69 26.22 -24.10 1.89
CA ASN A 69 27.35 -23.69 2.72
C ASN A 69 27.39 -22.16 2.85
N MET A 70 26.97 -21.66 4.01
CA MET A 70 26.86 -20.25 4.32
C MET A 70 28.25 -19.64 4.52
N THR A 71 28.78 -18.99 3.50
CA THR A 71 29.89 -18.04 3.68
C THR A 71 29.40 -16.79 4.42
N THR A 72 30.31 -16.02 5.03
CA THR A 72 29.97 -14.77 5.72
C THR A 72 29.19 -13.81 4.82
N GLY A 73 29.53 -13.75 3.52
CA GLY A 73 28.80 -12.93 2.54
C GLY A 73 27.36 -13.41 2.32
N LEU A 74 27.15 -14.72 2.20
CA LEU A 74 25.81 -15.30 2.02
C LEU A 74 24.93 -15.12 3.27
N LEU A 75 25.52 -15.16 4.47
CA LEU A 75 24.82 -14.84 5.71
C LEU A 75 24.30 -13.40 5.72
N VAL A 76 25.15 -12.42 5.39
CA VAL A 76 24.75 -11.00 5.32
C VAL A 76 23.67 -10.80 4.26
N VAL A 77 23.83 -11.42 3.09
CA VAL A 77 22.86 -11.32 2.00
C VAL A 77 21.51 -11.94 2.40
N GLY A 78 21.50 -13.14 2.97
CA GLY A 78 20.28 -13.89 3.29
C GLY A 78 19.53 -13.39 4.53
N PHE A 79 20.25 -12.87 5.54
CA PHE A 79 19.64 -12.47 6.83
C PHE A 79 19.56 -10.96 7.04
N VAL A 80 20.28 -10.15 6.26
CA VAL A 80 20.25 -8.69 6.40
C VAL A 80 19.67 -8.04 5.15
N ILE A 81 20.28 -8.26 3.99
CA ILE A 81 19.90 -7.55 2.77
C ILE A 81 18.53 -7.99 2.26
N HIS A 82 18.33 -9.30 2.05
CA HIS A 82 17.06 -9.83 1.54
C HIS A 82 15.87 -9.52 2.45
N PRO A 83 15.95 -9.66 3.79
CA PRO A 83 14.84 -9.30 4.67
C PRO A 83 14.47 -7.82 4.62
N ILE A 84 15.43 -6.90 4.45
CA ILE A 84 15.13 -5.47 4.27
C ILE A 84 14.25 -5.26 3.03
N PHE A 85 14.61 -5.85 1.89
CA PHE A 85 13.79 -5.77 0.67
C PHE A 85 12.45 -6.48 0.84
N GLY A 86 12.42 -7.62 1.52
CA GLY A 86 11.22 -8.37 1.82
C GLY A 86 10.22 -7.58 2.67
N ILE A 87 10.67 -6.90 3.72
CA ILE A 87 9.83 -6.03 4.57
C ILE A 87 9.25 -4.87 3.76
N ILE A 88 10.04 -4.26 2.88
CA ILE A 88 9.56 -3.20 1.97
C ILE A 88 8.49 -3.77 1.03
N GLY A 89 8.71 -4.98 0.50
CA GLY A 89 7.75 -5.74 -0.30
C GLY A 89 6.44 -5.97 0.43
N ILE A 90 6.48 -6.55 1.64
CA ILE A 90 5.30 -6.79 2.50
C ILE A 90 4.53 -5.49 2.72
N ARG A 91 5.23 -4.41 3.10
CA ARG A 91 4.58 -3.13 3.37
C ARG A 91 3.83 -2.60 2.14
N LYS A 92 4.45 -2.65 0.96
CA LYS A 92 3.84 -2.21 -0.29
C LYS A 92 2.72 -3.15 -0.73
N PHE A 93 2.90 -4.45 -0.57
CA PHE A 93 1.90 -5.46 -0.87
C PHE A 93 0.64 -5.27 -0.02
N LEU A 94 0.78 -5.11 1.30
CA LEU A 94 -0.34 -4.82 2.21
C LEU A 94 -1.03 -3.49 1.87
N TRP A 95 -0.27 -2.49 1.44
CA TRP A 95 -0.83 -1.22 1.00
C TRP A 95 -1.66 -1.36 -0.28
N LEU A 96 -1.19 -2.17 -1.23
CA LEU A 96 -1.92 -2.44 -2.48
C LEU A 96 -3.14 -3.32 -2.25
N LEU A 97 -3.04 -4.31 -1.35
CA LEU A 97 -4.15 -5.15 -0.92
C LEU A 97 -5.30 -4.34 -0.31
N ARG A 98 -5.00 -3.29 0.47
CA ARG A 98 -6.03 -2.39 1.03
C ARG A 98 -6.92 -1.74 -0.03
N GLY A 99 -6.52 -1.81 -1.30
CA GLY A 99 -7.37 -1.47 -2.43
C GLY A 99 -7.72 0.01 -2.53
N LYS A 100 -8.60 0.28 -3.48
CA LYS A 100 -9.19 1.59 -3.73
C LYS A 100 -10.45 1.75 -2.88
N GLU A 101 -10.55 2.86 -2.17
CA GLU A 101 -11.79 3.23 -1.48
C GLU A 101 -12.63 4.11 -2.41
N ILE A 102 -13.88 3.71 -2.61
CA ILE A 102 -14.89 4.44 -3.36
C ILE A 102 -15.98 4.80 -2.36
N LEU A 103 -16.23 6.09 -2.19
CA LEU A 103 -17.33 6.61 -1.40
C LEU A 103 -18.42 7.05 -2.38
N ARG A 104 -19.63 6.57 -2.21
CA ARG A 104 -20.80 6.97 -2.99
C ARG A 104 -21.86 7.53 -2.05
N ILE A 105 -22.35 8.73 -2.35
CA ILE A 105 -23.48 9.34 -1.65
C ILE A 105 -24.66 9.36 -2.62
N LYS A 106 -25.74 8.65 -2.27
CA LYS A 106 -26.99 8.60 -3.05
C LYS A 106 -28.18 8.41 -2.11
N ASN A 107 -29.25 9.18 -2.30
CA ASN A 107 -30.53 9.04 -1.58
C ASN A 107 -30.38 8.88 -0.05
N GLU A 108 -29.74 9.84 0.62
CA GLU A 108 -29.48 9.82 2.08
C GLU A 108 -28.64 8.63 2.60
N LYS A 109 -27.99 7.86 1.71
CA LYS A 109 -27.10 6.76 2.08
C LYS A 109 -25.67 7.05 1.62
N LEU A 110 -24.72 6.78 2.52
CA LEU A 110 -23.29 6.73 2.25
C LEU A 110 -22.87 5.27 2.11
N THR A 111 -22.40 4.90 0.92
CA THR A 111 -21.83 3.57 0.65
C THR A 111 -20.32 3.70 0.56
N ILE A 112 -19.61 2.92 1.37
CA ILE A 112 -18.16 2.81 1.35
C ILE A 112 -17.80 1.46 0.77
N GLU A 113 -17.26 1.47 -0.44
CA GLU A 113 -16.80 0.28 -1.15
C GLU A 113 -15.27 0.26 -1.18
N LYS A 114 -14.66 -0.89 -0.88
CA LYS A 114 -13.22 -1.10 -1.00
C LYS A 114 -12.93 -2.06 -2.13
N THR A 115 -12.64 -1.51 -3.30
CA THR A 115 -12.36 -2.27 -4.52
C THR A 115 -10.89 -2.72 -4.48
N GLY A 116 -10.63 -4.03 -4.34
CA GLY A 116 -9.28 -4.61 -4.45
C GLY A 116 -8.81 -5.48 -3.27
N THR A 117 -9.50 -5.46 -2.13
CA THR A 117 -9.29 -6.46 -1.07
C THR A 117 -10.25 -7.61 -1.34
N PHE A 118 -9.75 -8.84 -1.52
CA PHE A 118 -10.58 -10.03 -1.77
C PHE A 118 -11.67 -10.30 -0.69
N TRP A 119 -11.71 -9.55 0.42
CA TRP A 119 -12.46 -9.88 1.64
C TRP A 119 -13.16 -8.68 2.32
N THR A 120 -13.28 -7.52 1.67
CA THR A 120 -13.95 -6.36 2.29
C THR A 120 -15.41 -6.24 1.87
N LYS A 121 -16.33 -6.47 2.82
CA LYS A 121 -17.77 -6.19 2.63
C LYS A 121 -18.00 -4.69 2.48
N THR A 122 -18.86 -4.33 1.53
CA THR A 122 -19.40 -2.97 1.38
C THR A 122 -20.06 -2.55 2.68
N LYS A 123 -19.72 -1.35 3.18
CA LYS A 123 -20.38 -0.77 4.36
C LYS A 123 -21.35 0.30 3.92
N GLU A 124 -22.57 0.21 4.40
CA GLU A 124 -23.63 1.19 4.15
C GLU A 124 -23.95 1.92 5.45
N TYR A 125 -24.04 3.24 5.36
CA TYR A 125 -24.41 4.12 6.47
C TYR A 125 -25.54 5.03 6.02
N GLN A 126 -26.58 5.19 6.84
CA GLN A 126 -27.55 6.26 6.59
C GLN A 126 -26.98 7.58 7.09
N LEU A 127 -27.08 8.64 6.27
CA LEU A 127 -26.56 9.97 6.57
C LEU A 127 -27.09 10.54 7.89
N LYS A 128 -28.31 10.16 8.30
CA LYS A 128 -28.95 10.54 9.57
C LYS A 128 -28.14 10.17 10.82
N TYR A 129 -27.26 9.15 10.75
CA TYR A 129 -26.43 8.71 11.88
C TYR A 129 -24.99 9.20 11.81
N ILE A 130 -24.61 9.95 10.77
CA ILE A 130 -23.24 10.44 10.59
C ILE A 130 -23.14 11.83 11.20
N LYS A 131 -22.54 11.92 12.40
CA LYS A 131 -22.19 13.21 13.02
C LYS A 131 -21.04 13.86 12.24
N ASN A 132 -21.06 15.19 12.10
CA ASN A 132 -20.01 16.02 11.46
C ASN A 132 -19.91 15.97 9.92
N VAL A 133 -20.99 15.71 9.20
CA VAL A 133 -21.06 16.10 7.77
C VAL A 133 -21.41 17.59 7.74
N ARG A 134 -20.43 18.47 7.46
CA ARG A 134 -20.72 19.85 7.07
C ARG A 134 -21.14 19.82 5.61
N THR A 135 -22.44 20.00 5.39
CA THR A 135 -23.01 20.34 4.08
C THR A 135 -22.47 21.68 3.61
#